data_AF-A0A6N2CYH3-F1
#
_entry.id   AF-A0A6N2CYH3-F1
#
_cell.length_a   1.000
_cell.length_b   1.000
_cell.length_c   1.000
_cell.angle_alpha   90.00
_cell.angle_beta   90.00
_cell.angle_gamma   90.00
#
_symmetry.space_group_name_H-M   'P 1'
#
loop_
_entity.id
_entity.type
_entity.pdbx_description
1 polymer ?
#
loop_
_entity_poly.entity_id
_entity_poly.type
_entity_poly.pdbx_seq_one_letter_code
_entity_poly.pdbx_strand_id
1 'polypeptide(L)'
;MGDAGEGHGSTGVERGLARERPGGHFAMRRVAPAGHVGGTVSDNTTRDARDSLGAVREGSGRGGEDAGWSRVVFHVDMDAFYASIEQRDRKELRGRAVVVGGSGRRAVVTTASYEARRYGVRSAMPMEEARRRCPMAIVVAPRMDHYVQVSRLLIAILEEFSPVVEPLGLDEAWLDMTGTGRVHGAPVEAAELLRATVRKRLGLTASVGVGSGRRLAKIASDMNKPDGVTVCLPGTERAFLAPLPVERLPGVGPRTCERLQRMGVFTVADVVALGPAALARVLGSAGPSLHRLALGHDDAPVCGGRVRKSLGAERTLPEDIVGVAAVRAVLLPLVDEVAAGLRAEGLRASGVRLKLRDSSFRTMTREQRLERSVDSSAGLWWGLDPLLERLGRLGALRLVGVTATGLRSSESDGQLELFGGSGDGSVVPDLKAASRLGEALDAVERRFGRGAVRRASVAAVSGGRSRPGGDS
;
A
#
# COMPACT_ATOMS: atom_id res chain seq x y z
N MET A 1 -19.81 -46.10 61.62
CA MET A 1 -18.77 -46.36 62.63
C MET A 1 -17.64 -45.39 62.31
N GLY A 2 -17.70 -44.15 62.81
CA GLY A 2 -17.22 -43.72 64.14
C GLY A 2 -15.78 -43.23 63.94
N ASP A 3 -15.28 -42.08 64.40
CA ASP A 3 -15.63 -41.15 65.48
C ASP A 3 -14.72 -39.90 65.24
N ALA A 4 -15.19 -38.65 65.18
CA ALA A 4 -15.47 -37.68 66.25
C ALA A 4 -14.25 -37.04 66.97
N GLY A 5 -14.41 -35.74 67.31
CA GLY A 5 -13.51 -34.86 68.06
C GLY A 5 -13.52 -33.43 67.48
N GLU A 6 -14.55 -32.60 67.72
CA GLU A 6 -14.74 -31.68 68.88
C GLU A 6 -13.57 -30.69 69.11
N GLY A 7 -13.76 -29.37 69.29
CA GLY A 7 -14.99 -28.58 69.43
C GLY A 7 -14.74 -27.07 69.68
N HIS A 8 -15.87 -26.35 69.84
CA HIS A 8 -16.16 -25.12 70.61
C HIS A 8 -15.43 -23.79 70.24
N GLY A 9 -16.09 -22.63 70.13
CA GLY A 9 -17.44 -22.30 70.57
C GLY A 9 -17.98 -20.91 70.18
N SER A 10 -19.26 -20.74 70.54
CA SER A 10 -20.10 -19.56 70.85
C SER A 10 -19.47 -18.15 70.72
N THR A 11 -20.17 -17.11 70.26
CA THR A 11 -21.43 -16.56 70.82
C THR A 11 -22.16 -15.65 69.82
N GLY A 12 -23.49 -15.77 69.76
CA GLY A 12 -24.37 -14.78 69.13
C GLY A 12 -24.84 -13.70 70.11
N VAL A 13 -25.21 -12.53 69.56
CA VAL A 13 -26.14 -11.58 70.18
C VAL A 13 -27.04 -11.03 69.08
N GLU A 14 -28.34 -11.35 69.18
CA GLU A 14 -29.44 -10.69 68.47
C GLU A 14 -30.10 -9.62 69.37
N ARG A 15 -30.90 -8.77 68.71
CA ARG A 15 -31.95 -7.81 69.16
C ARG A 15 -31.53 -6.34 68.94
N GLY A 16 -32.34 -5.46 68.35
CA GLY A 16 -33.77 -5.56 68.04
C GLY A 16 -34.30 -4.44 67.13
N LEU A 17 -35.60 -4.53 66.93
CA LEU A 17 -36.48 -3.80 66.00
C LEU A 17 -36.65 -2.30 66.30
N ALA A 18 -36.89 -1.49 65.26
CA ALA A 18 -38.03 -0.56 65.19
C ALA A 18 -38.23 0.02 63.77
N ARG A 19 -39.49 0.07 63.33
CA ARG A 19 -40.01 0.71 62.11
C ARG A 19 -40.18 2.22 62.33
N GLU A 20 -40.00 3.03 61.28
CA GLU A 20 -41.01 3.97 60.72
C GLU A 20 -40.43 4.76 59.52
N ARG A 21 -41.26 4.95 58.48
CA ARG A 21 -41.10 5.88 57.32
C ARG A 21 -42.04 7.10 57.58
N PRO A 22 -42.15 8.18 56.75
CA PRO A 22 -41.61 8.45 55.40
C PRO A 22 -41.14 9.91 55.13
N GLY A 23 -40.60 10.16 53.92
CA GLY A 23 -40.68 11.47 53.28
C GLY A 23 -39.41 11.93 52.56
N GLY A 24 -39.54 12.32 51.29
CA GLY A 24 -38.52 13.15 50.62
C GLY A 24 -38.16 12.71 49.21
N HIS A 25 -38.90 13.21 48.22
CA HIS A 25 -38.51 13.24 46.82
C HIS A 25 -37.15 13.92 46.62
N PHE A 26 -36.27 13.33 45.82
CA PHE A 26 -35.13 14.06 45.22
C PHE A 26 -35.10 13.86 43.70
N ALA A 27 -35.48 14.93 43.00
CA ALA A 27 -35.35 15.09 41.56
C ALA A 27 -33.90 15.48 41.20
N MET A 28 -33.44 14.96 40.06
CA MET A 28 -32.16 15.32 39.45
C MET A 28 -32.12 16.82 39.12
N ARG A 29 -31.03 17.49 39.51
CA ARG A 29 -30.73 18.87 39.10
C ARG A 29 -29.45 18.91 38.28
N ARG A 30 -29.56 19.50 37.10
CA ARG A 30 -28.46 19.90 36.20
C ARG A 30 -27.45 20.78 36.92
N VAL A 31 -26.17 20.62 36.58
CA VAL A 31 -25.12 21.60 36.89
C VAL A 31 -24.50 22.07 35.58
N ALA A 32 -24.48 23.39 35.41
CA ALA A 32 -23.73 24.15 34.43
C ALA A 32 -22.80 25.13 35.21
N PRO A 33 -21.87 25.86 34.58
CA PRO A 33 -20.44 25.80 34.90
C PRO A 33 -19.88 27.07 35.59
N ALA A 34 -18.64 26.97 36.08
CA ALA A 34 -17.78 28.10 36.48
C ALA A 34 -16.34 27.71 36.11
N GLY A 35 -15.41 28.56 35.67
CA GLY A 35 -15.36 30.00 35.44
C GLY A 35 -13.89 30.31 35.08
N HIS A 36 -13.70 31.19 34.10
CA HIS A 36 -12.44 31.58 33.43
C HIS A 36 -11.32 32.19 34.31
N VAL A 37 -10.05 31.88 33.96
CA VAL A 37 -8.88 32.80 33.83
C VAL A 37 -7.99 32.15 32.75
N GLY A 38 -7.53 32.73 31.65
CA GLY A 38 -7.31 34.11 31.21
C GLY A 38 -5.98 34.11 30.44
N GLY A 39 -6.00 33.74 29.15
CA GLY A 39 -4.82 33.64 28.29
C GLY A 39 -5.24 33.64 26.82
N THR A 40 -5.32 34.83 26.24
CA THR A 40 -5.78 35.09 24.86
C THR A 40 -4.76 34.58 23.85
N VAL A 41 -5.05 33.47 23.18
CA VAL A 41 -4.45 33.12 21.89
C VAL A 41 -5.31 33.79 20.82
N SER A 42 -4.73 34.77 20.15
CA SER A 42 -5.33 35.56 19.08
C SER A 42 -5.84 34.66 17.94
N ASP A 43 -7.14 34.74 17.70
CA ASP A 43 -7.91 34.01 16.70
C ASP A 43 -7.80 34.70 15.31
N ASN A 44 -6.57 34.85 14.82
CA ASN A 44 -6.29 35.62 13.59
C ASN A 44 -5.98 34.75 12.36
N THR A 45 -6.00 33.42 12.46
CA THR A 45 -5.62 32.52 11.35
C THR A 45 -6.79 32.00 10.51
N THR A 46 -8.04 32.23 10.93
CA THR A 46 -9.26 31.84 10.18
C THR A 46 -9.87 32.99 9.37
N ARG A 47 -9.39 34.23 9.56
CA ARG A 47 -9.81 35.39 8.76
C ARG A 47 -8.97 35.54 7.48
N ASP A 48 -7.65 35.34 7.58
CA ASP A 48 -6.72 35.41 6.43
C ASP A 48 -6.97 34.32 5.36
N ALA A 49 -7.50 33.16 5.74
CA ALA A 49 -7.85 32.09 4.79
C ALA A 49 -9.15 32.35 4.02
N ARG A 50 -10.01 33.27 4.49
CA ARG A 50 -11.21 33.71 3.76
C ARG A 50 -10.91 34.90 2.86
N ASP A 51 -9.97 35.76 3.24
CA ASP A 51 -9.58 36.91 2.41
C ASP A 51 -8.75 36.50 1.18
N SER A 52 -8.00 35.38 1.27
CA SER A 52 -7.31 34.79 0.12
C SER A 52 -8.23 34.05 -0.88
N LEU A 53 -9.49 33.78 -0.50
CA LEU A 53 -10.55 33.32 -1.41
C LEU A 53 -11.37 34.49 -2.02
N GLY A 54 -11.32 35.68 -1.41
CA GLY A 54 -12.03 36.87 -1.87
C GLY A 54 -11.38 37.57 -3.07
N ALA A 55 -10.05 37.49 -3.19
CA ALA A 55 -9.30 38.20 -4.22
C ALA A 55 -9.43 37.62 -5.65
N VAL A 56 -10.12 36.49 -5.84
CA VAL A 56 -10.29 35.85 -7.15
C VAL A 56 -11.63 36.23 -7.83
N ARG A 57 -12.51 36.99 -7.16
CA ARG A 57 -13.83 37.35 -7.71
C ARG A 57 -13.92 38.68 -8.45
N GLU A 58 -12.88 39.51 -8.40
CA GLU A 58 -12.84 40.79 -9.13
C GLU A 58 -11.76 40.76 -10.20
N GLY A 59 -12.07 40.05 -11.28
CA GLY A 59 -11.19 39.90 -12.44
C GLY A 59 -11.95 39.31 -13.63
N SER A 60 -13.11 39.89 -13.96
CA SER A 60 -13.84 39.54 -15.18
C SER A 60 -13.10 40.08 -16.41
N GLY A 61 -12.01 39.41 -16.78
CA GLY A 61 -11.30 39.57 -18.04
C GLY A 61 -11.32 38.25 -18.80
N ARG A 62 -12.00 38.22 -19.95
CA ARG A 62 -11.94 37.09 -20.88
C ARG A 62 -10.50 36.97 -21.40
N GLY A 63 -9.75 35.96 -20.94
CA GLY A 63 -8.41 35.65 -21.43
C GLY A 63 -7.83 34.44 -20.71
N GLY A 64 -7.76 33.30 -21.38
CA GLY A 64 -7.21 32.06 -20.84
C GLY A 64 -5.68 32.07 -20.85
N GLU A 65 -5.07 32.67 -19.85
CA GLU A 65 -3.63 32.58 -19.59
C GLU A 65 -3.40 31.99 -18.19
N ASP A 66 -2.62 30.91 -18.15
CA ASP A 66 -2.15 30.21 -16.95
C ASP A 66 -1.28 31.16 -16.10
N ALA A 67 -1.90 32.08 -15.35
CA ALA A 67 -1.20 33.12 -14.61
C ALA A 67 -0.22 32.51 -13.58
N GLY A 68 1.06 32.44 -13.94
CA GLY A 68 2.17 32.02 -13.10
C GLY A 68 2.56 30.54 -13.14
N TRP A 69 1.83 29.67 -13.86
CA TRP A 69 2.14 28.24 -13.92
C TRP A 69 3.04 27.91 -15.12
N SER A 70 4.32 27.62 -14.86
CA SER A 70 5.21 27.05 -15.89
C SER A 70 4.96 25.56 -16.14
N ARG A 71 4.45 24.87 -15.11
CA ARG A 71 4.13 23.44 -15.13
C ARG A 71 2.99 23.16 -14.17
N VAL A 72 1.99 22.39 -14.60
CA VAL A 72 0.84 22.00 -13.77
C VAL A 72 0.82 20.49 -13.62
N VAL A 73 1.03 19.99 -12.41
CA VAL A 73 0.99 18.56 -12.11
C VAL A 73 -0.15 18.27 -11.16
N PHE A 74 -0.98 17.28 -11.52
CA PHE A 74 -1.95 16.72 -10.61
C PHE A 74 -1.43 15.42 -10.01
N HIS A 75 -1.69 15.20 -8.73
CA HIS A 75 -1.66 13.89 -8.11
C HIS A 75 -3.08 13.53 -7.72
N VAL A 76 -3.61 12.46 -8.30
CA VAL A 76 -4.94 11.94 -8.03
C VAL A 76 -4.80 10.68 -7.18
N ASP A 77 -5.53 10.61 -6.07
CA ASP A 77 -5.45 9.52 -5.10
C ASP A 77 -6.86 9.13 -4.62
N MET A 78 -7.26 7.88 -4.85
CA MET A 78 -8.59 7.41 -4.49
C MET A 78 -8.75 7.21 -2.98
N ASP A 79 -9.87 7.70 -2.46
CA ASP A 79 -10.16 7.66 -1.04
C ASP A 79 -10.47 6.26 -0.54
N ALA A 80 -9.60 5.71 0.31
CA ALA A 80 -9.77 4.39 0.91
C ALA A 80 -10.16 3.30 -0.12
N PHE A 81 -9.50 3.34 -1.29
CA PHE A 81 -9.93 2.72 -2.54
C PHE A 81 -10.63 1.36 -2.40
N TYR A 82 -9.95 0.35 -1.84
CA TYR A 82 -10.53 -0.99 -1.73
C TYR A 82 -11.76 -1.01 -0.81
N ALA A 83 -11.71 -0.35 0.34
CA ALA A 83 -12.86 -0.30 1.24
C ALA A 83 -14.05 0.44 0.61
N SER A 84 -13.78 1.54 -0.12
CA SER A 84 -14.80 2.31 -0.83
C SER A 84 -15.44 1.52 -1.97
N ILE A 85 -14.67 0.73 -2.73
CA ILE A 85 -15.23 -0.22 -3.73
C ILE A 85 -16.17 -1.21 -3.04
N GLU A 86 -15.74 -1.78 -1.92
CA GLU A 86 -16.53 -2.77 -1.20
C GLU A 86 -17.83 -2.18 -0.63
N GLN A 87 -17.81 -0.95 -0.14
CA GLN A 87 -19.00 -0.23 0.31
C GLN A 87 -19.90 0.21 -0.86
N ARG A 88 -19.33 0.58 -2.00
CA ARG A 88 -20.08 0.92 -3.21
C ARG A 88 -20.88 -0.28 -3.71
N ASP A 89 -20.22 -1.43 -3.83
CA ASP A 89 -20.78 -2.63 -4.45
C ASP A 89 -21.75 -3.39 -3.52
N ARG A 90 -21.52 -3.33 -2.20
CA ARG A 90 -22.34 -4.03 -1.20
C ARG A 90 -23.05 -3.04 -0.29
N LYS A 91 -24.36 -2.89 -0.49
CA LYS A 91 -25.20 -1.87 0.17
C LYS A 91 -25.15 -1.99 1.70
N GLU A 92 -25.08 -3.20 2.22
CA GLU A 92 -24.98 -3.52 3.64
C GLU A 92 -23.69 -3.03 4.32
N LEU A 93 -22.65 -2.69 3.54
CA LEU A 93 -21.38 -2.19 4.04
C LEU A 93 -21.30 -0.66 4.09
N ARG A 94 -22.23 0.05 3.46
CA ARG A 94 -22.21 1.53 3.40
C ARG A 94 -22.32 2.14 4.79
N GLY A 95 -21.45 3.10 5.11
CA GLY A 95 -21.43 3.74 6.42
C GLY A 95 -20.92 2.85 7.56
N ARG A 96 -20.46 1.62 7.26
CA ARG A 96 -19.92 0.68 8.25
C ARG A 96 -18.40 0.78 8.30
N ALA A 97 -17.84 0.49 9.48
CA ALA A 97 -16.40 0.25 9.62
C ALA A 97 -15.99 -1.01 8.86
N VAL A 98 -15.47 -0.83 7.64
CA VAL A 98 -14.95 -1.90 6.78
C VAL A 98 -13.42 -1.92 6.81
N VAL A 99 -12.86 -3.12 6.90
CA VAL A 99 -11.42 -3.39 6.83
C VAL A 99 -11.18 -4.46 5.77
N VAL A 100 -10.43 -4.12 4.72
CA VAL A 100 -10.02 -5.06 3.68
C VAL A 100 -8.68 -5.67 4.07
N GLY A 101 -8.60 -6.99 4.10
CA GLY A 101 -7.37 -7.71 4.40
C GLY A 101 -7.58 -9.21 4.58
N GLY A 102 -6.48 -9.96 4.72
CA GLY A 102 -6.56 -11.39 5.00
C GLY A 102 -7.15 -11.69 6.39
N SER A 103 -7.64 -12.92 6.58
CA SER A 103 -8.16 -13.40 7.87
C SER A 103 -7.14 -14.17 8.70
N GLY A 104 -5.99 -14.54 8.13
CA GLY A 104 -4.97 -15.34 8.81
C GLY A 104 -4.28 -14.60 9.97
N ARG A 105 -3.65 -15.37 10.87
CA ARG A 105 -2.94 -14.85 12.06
C ARG A 105 -1.87 -13.79 11.76
N ARG A 106 -1.29 -13.82 10.57
CA ARG A 106 -0.25 -12.88 10.10
C ARG A 106 -0.78 -11.85 9.10
N ALA A 107 -2.10 -11.75 8.96
CA ALA A 107 -2.71 -10.81 8.05
C ALA A 107 -2.51 -9.37 8.54
N VAL A 108 -2.44 -8.47 7.57
CA VAL A 108 -2.41 -7.03 7.79
C VAL A 108 -3.59 -6.39 7.08
N VAL A 109 -3.97 -5.21 7.56
CA VAL A 109 -4.96 -4.35 6.90
C VAL A 109 -4.37 -3.86 5.58
N THR A 110 -5.01 -4.21 4.47
CA THR A 110 -4.70 -3.66 3.16
C THR A 110 -5.24 -2.24 3.05
N THR A 111 -6.52 -2.07 3.40
CA THR A 111 -7.19 -0.77 3.41
C THR A 111 -8.25 -0.74 4.50
N ALA A 112 -8.41 0.40 5.16
CA ALA A 112 -9.49 0.65 6.09
C ALA A 112 -10.35 1.81 5.58
N SER A 113 -11.67 1.64 5.68
CA SER A 113 -12.68 2.69 5.49
C SER A 113 -12.47 3.86 6.44
N TYR A 114 -13.03 5.04 6.12
CA TYR A 114 -12.92 6.21 7.00
C TYR A 114 -13.59 5.98 8.35
N GLU A 115 -14.68 5.21 8.39
CA GLU A 115 -15.37 4.80 9.60
C GLU A 115 -14.46 3.96 10.51
N ALA A 116 -13.68 3.01 9.94
CA ALA A 116 -12.69 2.25 10.70
C ALA A 116 -11.47 3.10 11.10
N ARG A 117 -11.04 4.04 10.25
CA ARG A 117 -9.90 4.94 10.55
C ARG A 117 -10.16 5.84 11.76
N ARG A 118 -11.42 6.18 12.07
CA ARG A 118 -11.79 6.93 13.29
C ARG A 118 -11.41 6.19 14.57
N TYR A 119 -11.37 4.86 14.53
CA TYR A 119 -10.90 4.02 15.64
C TYR A 119 -9.38 3.79 15.61
N GLY A 120 -8.65 4.53 14.77
CA GLY A 120 -7.21 4.43 14.65
C GLY A 120 -6.72 3.23 13.86
N VAL A 121 -7.60 2.52 13.12
CA VAL A 121 -7.19 1.47 12.17
C VAL A 121 -6.50 2.12 10.96
N ARG A 122 -5.36 1.56 10.53
CA ARG A 122 -4.55 2.07 9.42
C ARG A 122 -4.12 0.93 8.50
N SER A 123 -3.79 1.24 7.25
CA SER A 123 -3.13 0.28 6.36
C SER A 123 -1.81 -0.22 6.94
N ALA A 124 -1.41 -1.44 6.57
CA ALA A 124 -0.25 -2.18 7.09
C ALA A 124 -0.31 -2.54 8.59
N MET A 125 -1.37 -2.16 9.32
CA MET A 125 -1.59 -2.58 10.70
C MET A 125 -1.85 -4.10 10.78
N PRO A 126 -1.32 -4.82 11.79
CA PRO A 126 -1.71 -6.20 12.04
C PRO A 126 -3.22 -6.35 12.20
N MET A 127 -3.82 -7.39 11.61
CA MET A 127 -5.28 -7.57 11.66
C MET A 127 -5.81 -7.74 13.09
N GLU A 128 -5.03 -8.39 13.96
CA GLU A 128 -5.34 -8.54 15.38
C GLU A 128 -5.43 -7.17 16.10
N GLU A 129 -4.47 -6.28 15.82
CA GLU A 129 -4.48 -4.90 16.31
C GLU A 129 -5.71 -4.15 15.81
N ALA A 130 -6.03 -4.28 14.52
CA ALA A 130 -7.19 -3.62 13.92
C ALA A 130 -8.50 -4.06 14.58
N ARG A 131 -8.67 -5.36 14.85
CA ARG A 131 -9.83 -5.92 15.56
C ARG A 131 -9.90 -5.44 17.00
N ARG A 132 -8.76 -5.31 17.69
CA ARG A 132 -8.73 -4.77 19.06
C ARG A 132 -9.14 -3.30 19.09
N ARG A 133 -8.68 -2.50 18.13
CA ARG A 133 -9.03 -1.07 18.00
C ARG A 133 -10.48 -0.84 17.57
N CYS A 134 -10.99 -1.67 16.67
CA CYS A 134 -12.33 -1.55 16.10
C CYS A 134 -13.04 -2.92 16.15
N PRO A 135 -13.58 -3.34 17.31
CA PRO A 135 -14.22 -4.66 17.46
C PRO A 135 -15.44 -4.86 16.55
N MET A 136 -16.09 -3.77 16.15
CA MET A 136 -17.23 -3.75 15.23
C MET A 136 -16.85 -3.77 13.75
N ALA A 137 -15.55 -3.78 13.42
CA ALA A 137 -15.09 -3.76 12.04
C ALA A 137 -15.51 -5.02 11.28
N ILE A 138 -16.08 -4.81 10.09
CA ILE A 138 -16.40 -5.87 9.15
C ILE A 138 -15.14 -6.14 8.32
N VAL A 139 -14.55 -7.32 8.50
CA VAL A 139 -13.36 -7.73 7.74
C VAL A 139 -13.78 -8.39 6.44
N VAL A 140 -13.23 -7.88 5.34
CA VAL A 140 -13.53 -8.31 3.97
C VAL A 140 -12.27 -8.87 3.32
N ALA A 141 -12.40 -10.04 2.68
CA ALA A 141 -11.33 -10.61 1.88
C ALA A 141 -11.09 -9.77 0.60
N PRO A 142 -9.84 -9.47 0.21
CA PRO A 142 -9.55 -8.66 -0.97
C PRO A 142 -10.03 -9.30 -2.28
N ARG A 143 -10.78 -8.55 -3.11
CA ARG A 143 -11.12 -8.92 -4.49
C ARG A 143 -10.16 -8.26 -5.49
N MET A 144 -8.89 -8.68 -5.48
CA MET A 144 -7.82 -7.99 -6.22
C MET A 144 -8.11 -7.80 -7.72
N ASP A 145 -8.65 -8.82 -8.40
CA ASP A 145 -8.99 -8.72 -9.83
C ASP A 145 -10.03 -7.63 -10.09
N HIS A 146 -11.01 -7.51 -9.19
CA HIS A 146 -12.04 -6.46 -9.26
C HIS A 146 -11.44 -5.07 -9.02
N TYR A 147 -10.51 -4.93 -8.07
CA TYR A 147 -9.83 -3.66 -7.82
C TYR A 147 -8.98 -3.23 -9.02
N VAL A 148 -8.33 -4.17 -9.70
CA VAL A 148 -7.60 -3.93 -10.95
C VAL A 148 -8.55 -3.48 -12.06
N GLN A 149 -9.73 -4.09 -12.19
CA GLN A 149 -10.73 -3.66 -13.17
C GLN A 149 -11.20 -2.23 -12.93
N VAL A 150 -11.52 -1.88 -11.67
CA VAL A 150 -11.90 -0.50 -11.31
C VAL A 150 -10.74 0.48 -11.54
N SER A 151 -9.50 0.08 -11.25
CA SER A 151 -8.30 0.88 -11.52
C SER A 151 -8.13 1.18 -13.02
N ARG A 152 -8.36 0.20 -13.90
CA ARG A 152 -8.33 0.43 -15.36
C ARG A 152 -9.36 1.47 -15.80
N LEU A 153 -10.55 1.45 -15.22
CA LEU A 153 -11.58 2.47 -15.48
C LEU A 153 -11.16 3.84 -14.96
N LEU A 154 -10.51 3.90 -13.80
CA LEU A 154 -9.93 5.15 -13.28
C LEU A 154 -8.89 5.68 -14.26
N ILE A 155 -7.90 4.88 -14.65
CA ILE A 155 -6.84 5.32 -15.58
C ILE A 155 -7.43 5.80 -16.90
N ALA A 156 -8.41 5.10 -17.47
CA ALA A 156 -9.09 5.55 -18.68
C ALA A 156 -9.75 6.93 -18.51
N ILE A 157 -10.36 7.21 -17.35
CA ILE A 157 -10.90 8.54 -17.05
C ILE A 157 -9.77 9.57 -16.97
N LEU A 158 -8.63 9.25 -16.34
CA LEU A 158 -7.50 10.18 -16.19
C LEU A 158 -6.85 10.51 -17.55
N GLU A 159 -6.79 9.53 -18.46
CA GLU A 159 -6.28 9.70 -19.83
C GLU A 159 -7.15 10.63 -20.69
N GLU A 160 -8.42 10.86 -20.31
CA GLU A 160 -9.27 11.89 -20.95
C GLU A 160 -8.87 13.32 -20.55
N PHE A 161 -8.18 13.50 -19.42
CA PHE A 161 -7.75 14.82 -18.91
C PHE A 161 -6.32 15.19 -19.30
N SER A 162 -5.47 14.18 -19.50
CA SER A 162 -4.07 14.41 -19.86
C SER A 162 -3.54 13.30 -20.77
N PRO A 163 -2.77 13.64 -21.81
CA PRO A 163 -2.03 12.65 -22.59
C PRO A 163 -0.85 12.02 -21.82
N VAL A 164 -0.46 12.57 -20.66
CA VAL A 164 0.68 12.10 -19.86
C VAL A 164 0.20 11.71 -18.47
N VAL A 165 -0.15 10.44 -18.32
CA VAL A 165 -0.58 9.82 -17.06
C VAL A 165 0.48 8.83 -16.59
N GLU A 166 0.97 9.00 -15.36
CA GLU A 166 1.90 8.07 -14.70
C GLU A 166 1.21 7.38 -13.52
N PRO A 167 0.70 6.14 -13.68
CA PRO A 167 0.16 5.36 -12.57
C PRO A 167 1.25 4.99 -11.54
N LEU A 168 0.97 5.21 -10.25
CA LEU A 168 1.85 4.78 -9.14
C LEU A 168 1.39 3.46 -8.52
N GLY A 169 0.09 3.18 -8.62
CA GLY A 169 -0.58 2.04 -8.00
C GLY A 169 -1.94 1.79 -8.64
N LEU A 170 -2.82 1.08 -7.94
CA LEU A 170 -4.20 0.86 -8.44
C LEU A 170 -5.09 2.09 -8.26
N ASP A 171 -4.75 2.94 -7.29
CA ASP A 171 -5.56 4.06 -6.81
C ASP A 171 -4.88 5.43 -6.96
N GLU A 172 -3.66 5.48 -7.45
CA GLU A 172 -2.86 6.71 -7.49
C GLU A 172 -2.22 6.90 -8.86
N ALA A 173 -2.26 8.14 -9.37
CA ALA A 173 -1.59 8.54 -10.60
C ALA A 173 -1.14 10.01 -10.55
N TRP A 174 -0.04 10.32 -11.24
CA TRP A 174 0.30 11.69 -11.62
C TRP A 174 -0.20 12.00 -13.02
N LEU A 175 -0.66 13.22 -13.24
CA LEU A 175 -1.00 13.74 -14.57
C LEU A 175 -0.19 15.01 -14.83
N ASP A 176 0.36 15.13 -16.04
CA ASP A 176 0.86 16.43 -16.52
C ASP A 176 -0.28 17.20 -17.17
N MET A 177 -0.74 18.25 -16.51
CA MET A 177 -1.83 19.11 -16.97
C MET A 177 -1.31 20.39 -17.63
N THR A 178 -0.01 20.50 -17.86
CA THR A 178 0.61 21.68 -18.48
C THR A 178 0.03 21.91 -19.87
N GLY A 179 -0.46 23.14 -20.12
CA GLY A 179 -1.05 23.53 -21.41
C GLY A 179 -2.48 23.04 -21.65
N THR A 180 -3.13 22.39 -20.67
CA THR A 180 -4.51 21.89 -20.81
C THR A 180 -5.60 22.93 -20.45
N GLY A 181 -5.20 24.14 -20.04
CA GLY A 181 -6.12 25.16 -19.52
C GLY A 181 -7.23 25.59 -20.49
N ARG A 182 -6.99 25.55 -21.80
CA ARG A 182 -8.03 25.83 -22.81
C ARG A 182 -9.14 24.79 -22.85
N VAL A 183 -8.85 23.54 -22.46
CA VAL A 183 -9.80 22.42 -22.51
C VAL A 183 -10.52 22.27 -21.18
N HIS A 184 -9.79 22.40 -20.06
CA HIS A 184 -10.31 22.08 -18.73
C HIS A 184 -10.47 23.29 -17.79
N GLY A 185 -10.11 24.50 -18.23
CA GLY A 185 -10.17 25.71 -17.40
C GLY A 185 -8.96 25.84 -16.48
N ALA A 186 -9.07 26.67 -15.45
CA ALA A 186 -7.98 26.90 -14.50
C ALA A 186 -7.63 25.59 -13.73
N PRO A 187 -6.39 25.41 -13.23
CA PRO A 187 -6.00 24.15 -12.57
C PRO A 187 -6.91 23.68 -11.44
N VAL A 188 -7.45 24.60 -10.63
CA VAL A 188 -8.43 24.27 -9.57
C VAL A 188 -9.74 23.73 -10.16
N GLU A 189 -10.25 24.37 -11.21
CA GLU A 189 -11.49 23.99 -11.88
C GLU A 189 -11.35 22.64 -12.56
N ALA A 190 -10.23 22.40 -13.25
CA ALA A 190 -9.91 21.13 -13.86
C ALA A 190 -9.81 19.99 -12.83
N ALA A 191 -9.21 20.24 -11.66
CA ALA A 191 -9.12 19.26 -10.58
C ALA A 191 -10.51 18.92 -9.98
N GLU A 192 -11.37 19.93 -9.81
CA GLU A 192 -12.76 19.75 -9.38
C GLU A 192 -13.59 18.97 -10.41
N LEU A 193 -13.44 19.30 -11.70
CA LEU A 193 -14.09 18.59 -12.81
C LEU A 193 -13.66 17.11 -12.86
N LEU A 194 -12.37 16.84 -12.68
CA LEU A 194 -11.83 15.48 -12.61
C LEU A 194 -12.46 14.70 -11.45
N ARG A 195 -12.47 15.29 -10.24
CA ARG A 195 -13.07 14.65 -9.05
C ARG A 195 -14.56 14.37 -9.25
N ALA A 196 -15.31 15.31 -9.80
CA ALA A 196 -16.72 15.15 -10.12
C ALA A 196 -16.95 14.05 -11.17
N THR A 197 -16.07 13.94 -12.17
CA THR A 197 -16.15 12.91 -13.22
C THR A 197 -15.88 11.51 -12.65
N VAL A 198 -14.85 11.37 -11.82
CA VAL A 198 -14.55 10.12 -11.10
C VAL A 198 -15.74 9.71 -10.24
N ARG A 199 -16.32 10.63 -9.46
CA ARG A 199 -17.53 10.37 -8.66
C ARG A 199 -18.69 9.92 -9.52
N LYS A 200 -18.99 10.63 -10.60
CA LYS A 200 -20.13 10.34 -11.47
C LYS A 200 -20.02 8.97 -12.14
N ARG A 201 -18.84 8.63 -12.65
CA ARG A 201 -18.63 7.41 -13.45
C ARG A 201 -18.33 6.17 -12.61
N LEU A 202 -17.60 6.33 -11.51
CA LEU A 202 -17.17 5.20 -10.67
C LEU A 202 -17.96 5.07 -9.37
N GLY A 203 -18.71 6.10 -8.94
CA GLY A 203 -19.36 6.11 -7.63
C GLY A 203 -18.35 6.10 -6.47
N LEU A 204 -17.14 6.61 -6.70
CA LEU A 204 -16.02 6.65 -5.75
C LEU A 204 -15.49 8.08 -5.65
N THR A 205 -14.87 8.42 -4.51
CA THR A 205 -14.25 9.74 -4.33
C THR A 205 -12.74 9.66 -4.50
N ALA A 206 -12.15 10.78 -4.92
CA ALA A 206 -10.71 10.95 -5.05
C ALA A 206 -10.32 12.28 -4.43
N SER A 207 -9.11 12.35 -3.89
CA SER A 207 -8.50 13.62 -3.50
C SER A 207 -7.44 14.00 -4.53
N VAL A 208 -7.38 15.29 -4.88
CA VAL A 208 -6.50 15.80 -5.93
C VAL A 208 -5.59 16.87 -5.35
N GLY A 209 -4.29 16.69 -5.54
CA GLY A 209 -3.30 17.72 -5.23
C GLY A 209 -2.80 18.35 -6.51
N VAL A 210 -2.71 19.67 -6.53
CA VAL A 210 -2.19 20.45 -7.65
C VAL A 210 -0.90 21.14 -7.23
N GLY A 211 0.16 21.04 -8.04
CA GLY A 211 1.43 21.69 -7.75
C GLY A 211 2.34 21.77 -8.97
N SER A 212 3.44 22.50 -8.83
CA SER A 212 4.45 22.71 -9.90
C SER A 212 5.33 21.49 -10.16
N GLY A 213 5.20 20.44 -9.34
CA GLY A 213 5.93 19.18 -9.45
C GLY A 213 5.20 18.01 -8.80
N ARG A 214 5.64 16.79 -9.10
CA ARG A 214 5.04 15.52 -8.67
C ARG A 214 4.95 15.34 -7.16
N ARG A 215 6.05 15.60 -6.45
CA ARG A 215 6.16 15.48 -4.99
C ARG A 215 5.34 16.57 -4.30
N LEU A 216 5.33 17.79 -4.84
CA LEU A 216 4.47 18.87 -4.32
C LEU A 216 2.98 18.53 -4.48
N ALA A 217 2.57 18.10 -5.67
CA ALA A 217 1.21 17.65 -5.93
C ALA A 217 0.81 16.49 -5.01
N LYS A 218 1.71 15.52 -4.78
CA LYS A 218 1.46 14.43 -3.83
C LYS A 218 1.22 14.92 -2.40
N ILE A 219 2.08 15.81 -1.89
CA ILE A 219 1.92 16.41 -0.56
C ILE A 219 0.56 17.12 -0.47
N ALA A 220 0.21 17.93 -1.48
CA ALA A 220 -1.05 18.66 -1.51
C ALA A 220 -2.27 17.71 -1.45
N SER A 221 -2.25 16.62 -2.22
CA SER A 221 -3.38 15.65 -2.25
C SER A 221 -3.65 14.99 -0.89
N ASP A 222 -2.63 14.86 -0.05
CA ASP A 222 -2.75 14.26 1.28
C ASP A 222 -3.26 15.22 2.35
N MET A 223 -3.35 16.53 2.07
CA MET A 223 -3.71 17.54 3.09
C MET A 223 -5.20 17.60 3.39
N ASN A 224 -6.05 17.39 2.39
CA ASN A 224 -7.49 17.59 2.52
C ASN A 224 -8.28 16.32 2.18
N LYS A 225 -7.75 15.14 2.54
CA LYS A 225 -8.47 13.87 2.39
C LYS A 225 -9.57 13.74 3.46
N PRO A 226 -10.75 13.18 3.15
CA PRO A 226 -11.20 12.72 1.84
C PRO A 226 -11.82 13.79 0.94
N ASP A 227 -11.96 13.46 -0.35
CA ASP A 227 -12.77 14.20 -1.33
C ASP A 227 -12.39 15.68 -1.48
N GLY A 228 -11.10 15.99 -1.35
CA GLY A 228 -10.59 17.36 -1.36
C GLY A 228 -9.76 17.69 -2.58
N VAL A 229 -9.69 18.97 -2.91
CA VAL A 229 -8.66 19.56 -3.76
C VAL A 229 -7.78 20.45 -2.89
N THR A 230 -6.46 20.33 -3.04
CA THR A 230 -5.49 21.24 -2.44
C THR A 230 -4.52 21.72 -3.51
N VAL A 231 -4.23 23.01 -3.53
CA VAL A 231 -3.33 23.62 -4.52
C VAL A 231 -2.12 24.26 -3.82
N CYS A 232 -0.93 23.86 -4.25
CA CYS A 232 0.32 24.54 -3.95
C CYS A 232 0.61 25.50 -5.10
N LEU A 233 0.38 26.80 -4.88
CA LEU A 233 0.52 27.83 -5.92
C LEU A 233 2.00 28.08 -6.26
N PRO A 234 2.35 28.32 -7.53
CA PRO A 234 3.70 28.69 -7.94
C PRO A 234 4.21 29.90 -7.16
N GLY A 235 5.46 29.83 -6.72
CA GLY A 235 6.10 30.87 -5.90
C GLY A 235 5.77 30.81 -4.40
N THR A 236 4.81 29.97 -3.99
CA THR A 236 4.43 29.79 -2.59
C THR A 236 4.95 28.48 -1.98
N GLU A 237 5.66 27.65 -2.75
CA GLU A 237 6.00 26.27 -2.39
C GLU A 237 6.71 26.18 -1.04
N ARG A 238 7.71 27.03 -0.80
CA ARG A 238 8.45 27.04 0.46
C ARG A 238 7.56 27.39 1.65
N ALA A 239 6.69 28.39 1.50
CA ALA A 239 5.78 28.82 2.56
C ALA A 239 4.71 27.74 2.83
N PHE A 240 4.20 27.11 1.78
CA PHE A 240 3.27 25.98 1.85
C PHE A 240 3.87 24.78 2.60
N LEU A 241 5.14 24.47 2.34
CA LEU A 241 5.81 23.32 2.93
C LEU A 241 6.31 23.57 4.36
N ALA A 242 6.81 24.77 4.66
CA ALA A 242 7.49 25.10 5.92
C ALA A 242 6.80 24.60 7.21
N PRO A 243 5.47 24.78 7.41
CA PRO A 243 4.82 24.37 8.65
C PRO A 243 4.54 22.86 8.75
N LEU A 244 4.74 22.10 7.67
CA LEU A 244 4.39 20.69 7.66
C LEU A 244 5.36 19.87 8.53
N PRO A 245 4.88 18.83 9.21
CA PRO A 245 5.74 17.83 9.84
C PRO A 245 6.65 17.16 8.79
N VAL A 246 7.89 16.85 9.16
CA VAL A 246 8.89 16.29 8.24
C VAL A 246 8.48 14.95 7.62
N GLU A 247 7.67 14.16 8.33
CA GLU A 247 7.10 12.89 7.85
C GLU A 247 6.12 13.04 6.67
N ARG A 248 5.66 14.27 6.38
CA ARG A 248 4.81 14.55 5.21
C ARG A 248 5.63 14.62 3.92
N LEU A 249 6.95 14.73 3.98
CA LEU A 249 7.81 14.77 2.79
C LEU A 249 7.97 13.37 2.17
N PRO A 250 7.66 13.18 0.87
CA PRO A 250 7.97 11.96 0.16
C PRO A 250 9.45 11.57 0.30
N GLY A 251 9.69 10.32 0.72
CA GLY A 251 11.02 9.80 1.02
C GLY A 251 11.38 9.80 2.52
N VAL A 252 10.59 10.45 3.38
CA VAL A 252 10.73 10.40 4.83
C VAL A 252 9.83 9.31 5.42
N GLY A 253 10.32 8.07 5.41
CA GLY A 253 9.64 6.96 6.12
C GLY A 253 9.86 7.03 7.64
N PRO A 254 9.19 6.15 8.44
CA PRO A 254 9.24 6.19 9.91
C PRO A 254 10.66 6.22 10.50
N ARG A 255 11.56 5.37 9.97
CA ARG A 255 12.97 5.34 10.41
C ARG A 255 13.73 6.63 10.08
N THR A 256 13.45 7.25 8.94
CA THR A 256 14.06 8.52 8.56
C THR A 256 13.52 9.64 9.44
N CYS A 257 12.21 9.66 9.70
CA CYS A 257 11.57 10.59 10.61
C CYS A 257 12.18 10.52 12.01
N GLU A 258 12.27 9.32 12.62
CA GLU A 258 12.90 9.11 13.93
C GLU A 258 14.36 9.59 13.98
N ARG A 259 15.11 9.43 12.89
CA ARG A 259 16.50 9.91 12.81
C ARG A 259 16.58 11.43 12.78
N LEU A 260 15.69 12.09 12.04
CA LEU A 260 15.61 13.55 11.94
C LEU A 260 15.12 14.16 13.26
N GLN A 261 14.08 13.59 13.87
CA GLN A 261 13.54 14.04 15.15
C GLN A 261 14.57 13.95 16.29
N ARG A 262 15.42 12.91 16.31
CA ARG A 262 16.55 12.83 17.26
C ARG A 262 17.57 13.95 17.12
N MET A 263 17.57 14.65 16.00
CA MET A 263 18.41 15.82 15.75
C MET A 263 17.66 17.14 15.96
N GLY A 264 16.42 17.10 16.48
CA GLY A 264 15.59 18.28 16.66
C GLY A 264 14.90 18.77 15.38
N VAL A 265 14.87 17.96 14.31
CA VAL A 265 14.20 18.30 13.04
C VAL A 265 12.80 17.71 13.05
N PHE A 266 11.78 18.56 13.23
CA PHE A 266 10.38 18.14 13.33
C PHE A 266 9.54 18.63 12.14
N THR A 267 9.89 19.77 11.59
CA THR A 267 9.16 20.44 10.50
C THR A 267 10.00 20.50 9.22
N VAL A 268 9.35 20.82 8.09
CA VAL A 268 10.06 21.07 6.84
C VAL A 268 10.93 22.34 6.93
N ALA A 269 10.51 23.35 7.70
CA ALA A 269 11.34 24.52 7.98
C ALA A 269 12.68 24.13 8.66
N ASP A 270 12.64 23.17 9.60
CA ASP A 270 13.84 22.66 10.26
C ASP A 270 14.77 21.93 9.27
N VAL A 271 14.21 21.21 8.29
CA VAL A 271 15.00 20.57 7.22
C VAL A 271 15.75 21.63 6.42
N VAL A 272 15.09 22.74 6.06
CA VAL A 272 15.72 23.85 5.35
C VAL A 272 16.85 24.46 6.18
N ALA A 273 16.60 24.71 7.48
CA ALA A 273 17.56 25.30 8.40
C ALA A 273 18.79 24.41 8.65
N LEU A 274 18.61 23.08 8.71
CA LEU A 274 19.70 22.13 8.90
C LEU A 274 20.69 22.13 7.73
N GLY A 275 20.21 22.37 6.51
CA GLY A 275 21.03 22.50 5.32
C GLY A 275 21.48 21.15 4.70
N PRO A 276 21.91 21.17 3.42
CA PRO A 276 22.13 19.96 2.64
C PRO A 276 23.33 19.14 3.12
N ALA A 277 24.39 19.78 3.62
CA ALA A 277 25.60 19.09 4.09
C ALA A 277 25.36 18.28 5.37
N ALA A 278 24.60 18.82 6.32
CA ALA A 278 24.22 18.10 7.53
C ALA A 278 23.24 16.96 7.21
N LEU A 279 22.26 17.20 6.34
CA LEU A 279 21.36 16.16 5.85
C LEU A 279 22.11 15.05 5.11
N ALA A 280 23.14 15.36 4.32
CA ALA A 280 23.95 14.36 3.64
C ALA A 280 24.72 13.44 4.61
N ARG A 281 25.24 13.97 5.71
CA ARG A 281 25.91 13.15 6.75
C ARG A 281 24.99 12.12 7.38
N VAL A 282 23.70 12.43 7.46
CA VAL A 282 22.70 11.57 8.12
C VAL A 282 22.04 10.66 7.08
N LEU A 283 21.57 11.21 5.97
CA LEU A 283 20.73 10.52 5.01
C LEU A 283 21.49 10.03 3.77
N GLY A 284 22.80 10.29 3.69
CA GLY A 284 23.61 10.01 2.51
C GLY A 284 23.12 10.83 1.31
N SER A 285 23.06 10.19 0.14
CA SER A 285 22.63 10.82 -1.11
C SER A 285 21.18 11.34 -1.08
N ALA A 286 20.33 10.85 -0.17
CA ALA A 286 18.96 11.33 -0.03
C ALA A 286 18.87 12.72 0.63
N GLY A 287 19.88 13.12 1.42
CA GLY A 287 19.87 14.36 2.19
C GLY A 287 19.74 15.62 1.32
N PRO A 288 20.63 15.84 0.33
CA PRO A 288 20.53 16.98 -0.57
C PRO A 288 19.21 17.02 -1.36
N SER A 289 18.69 15.86 -1.78
CA SER A 289 17.41 15.78 -2.49
C SER A 289 16.23 16.19 -1.60
N LEU A 290 16.25 15.78 -0.33
CA LEU A 290 15.24 16.17 0.65
C LEU A 290 15.29 17.67 0.94
N HIS A 291 16.50 18.24 1.07
CA HIS A 291 16.70 19.69 1.24
C HIS A 291 16.14 20.49 0.07
N ARG A 292 16.42 20.07 -1.17
CA ARG A 292 15.85 20.69 -2.37
C ARG A 292 14.33 20.67 -2.38
N LEU A 293 13.72 19.53 -2.01
CA LEU A 293 12.27 19.43 -1.90
C LEU A 293 11.71 20.37 -0.82
N ALA A 294 12.38 20.46 0.34
CA ALA A 294 11.99 21.34 1.43
C ALA A 294 12.02 22.84 1.04
N LEU A 295 12.87 23.20 0.07
CA LEU A 295 12.90 24.53 -0.55
C LEU A 295 11.83 24.73 -1.63
N GLY A 296 11.03 23.70 -1.96
CA GLY A 296 10.01 23.75 -3.01
C GLY A 296 10.51 23.33 -4.39
N HIS A 297 11.76 22.87 -4.54
CA HIS A 297 12.29 22.48 -5.85
C HIS A 297 11.90 21.04 -6.22
N ASP A 298 11.11 20.90 -7.28
CA ASP A 298 10.62 19.61 -7.74
C ASP A 298 10.52 19.47 -9.27
N ASP A 299 11.68 19.23 -9.90
CA ASP A 299 11.80 19.29 -11.36
C ASP A 299 11.49 17.96 -12.07
N ALA A 300 11.24 16.86 -11.33
CA ALA A 300 11.12 15.55 -11.95
C ALA A 300 9.85 15.45 -12.82
N PRO A 301 9.95 15.10 -14.12
CA PRO A 301 8.79 15.07 -15.04
C PRO A 301 7.79 13.97 -14.65
N VAL A 302 6.54 14.12 -15.11
CA VAL A 302 5.57 13.01 -15.12
C VAL A 302 5.90 12.15 -16.33
N CYS A 303 6.05 10.85 -16.12
CA CYS A 303 6.46 9.92 -17.17
C CYS A 303 5.32 8.96 -17.52
N GLY A 304 4.74 9.09 -18.72
CA GLY A 304 3.59 8.28 -19.16
C GLY A 304 3.86 6.78 -19.38
N GLY A 305 5.12 6.32 -19.23
CA GLY A 305 5.50 4.93 -19.43
C GLY A 305 6.54 4.48 -18.42
N ARG A 306 6.21 3.48 -17.59
CA ARG A 306 7.17 2.84 -16.70
C ARG A 306 7.48 1.44 -17.18
N VAL A 307 8.70 1.25 -17.69
CA VAL A 307 9.20 -0.10 -17.98
C VAL A 307 9.40 -0.84 -16.66
N ARG A 308 8.71 -1.97 -16.52
CA ARG A 308 8.85 -2.84 -15.34
C ARG A 308 10.27 -3.39 -15.27
N LYS A 309 10.94 -3.21 -14.12
CA LYS A 309 12.33 -3.66 -13.92
C LYS A 309 12.44 -5.08 -13.34
N SER A 310 11.39 -5.52 -12.66
CA SER A 310 11.31 -6.82 -12.00
C SER A 310 9.87 -7.26 -11.78
N LEU A 311 9.64 -8.56 -11.75
CA LEU A 311 8.36 -9.20 -11.45
C LEU A 311 8.61 -10.31 -10.44
N GLY A 312 7.87 -10.34 -9.34
CA GLY A 312 8.08 -11.32 -8.29
C GLY A 312 6.80 -11.71 -7.58
N ALA A 313 6.85 -12.89 -6.97
CA ALA A 313 5.79 -13.45 -6.13
C ALA A 313 6.42 -13.88 -4.81
N GLU A 314 5.79 -13.49 -3.70
CA GLU A 314 6.23 -13.87 -2.36
C GLU A 314 5.06 -14.19 -1.45
N ARG A 315 5.28 -15.09 -0.50
CA ARG A 315 4.25 -15.55 0.43
C ARG A 315 4.77 -15.53 1.85
N THR A 316 4.11 -14.76 2.70
CA THR A 316 4.20 -14.95 4.16
C THR A 316 3.40 -16.19 4.52
N LEU A 317 4.07 -17.17 5.11
CA LEU A 317 3.50 -18.47 5.44
C LEU A 317 2.69 -18.38 6.74
N PRO A 318 1.60 -19.17 6.87
CA PRO A 318 0.79 -19.21 8.09
C PRO A 318 1.62 -19.69 9.30
N GLU A 319 2.49 -20.66 9.06
CA GLU A 319 3.44 -21.23 10.02
C GLU A 319 4.86 -21.14 9.46
N ASP A 320 5.84 -21.12 10.35
CA ASP A 320 7.24 -21.11 9.92
C ASP A 320 7.64 -22.50 9.44
N ILE A 321 8.42 -22.55 8.35
CA ILE A 321 8.92 -23.77 7.76
C ILE A 321 10.42 -23.92 8.01
N VAL A 322 10.90 -25.16 8.01
CA VAL A 322 12.32 -25.48 8.18
C VAL A 322 12.74 -26.44 7.06
N GLY A 323 13.96 -26.25 6.57
CA GLY A 323 14.58 -27.14 5.59
C GLY A 323 14.31 -26.77 4.14
N VAL A 324 15.26 -27.11 3.28
CA VAL A 324 15.26 -26.78 1.85
C VAL A 324 14.09 -27.42 1.11
N ALA A 325 13.69 -28.64 1.48
CA ALA A 325 12.56 -29.33 0.86
C ALA A 325 11.23 -28.56 1.02
N ALA A 326 10.96 -28.03 2.22
CA ALA A 326 9.77 -27.22 2.46
C ALA A 326 9.82 -25.89 1.69
N VAL A 327 10.99 -25.25 1.62
CA VAL A 327 11.20 -24.02 0.82
C VAL A 327 10.97 -24.30 -0.66
N ARG A 328 11.50 -25.40 -1.19
CA ARG A 328 11.32 -25.84 -2.58
C ARG A 328 9.84 -26.03 -2.91
N ALA A 329 9.08 -26.71 -2.04
CA ALA A 329 7.65 -26.91 -2.22
C ALA A 329 6.85 -25.59 -2.26
N VAL A 330 7.27 -24.58 -1.49
CA VAL A 330 6.67 -23.25 -1.52
C VAL A 330 7.08 -22.44 -2.77
N LEU A 331 8.31 -22.56 -3.23
CA LEU A 331 8.82 -21.80 -4.37
C LEU A 331 8.24 -22.24 -5.70
N LEU A 332 8.03 -23.54 -5.92
CA LEU A 332 7.53 -24.06 -7.20
C LEU A 332 6.28 -23.32 -7.72
N PRO A 333 5.18 -23.19 -6.95
CA PRO A 333 4.01 -22.45 -7.42
C PRO A 333 4.28 -20.93 -7.59
N LEU A 334 5.19 -20.34 -6.81
CA LEU A 334 5.56 -18.93 -6.97
C LEU A 334 6.37 -18.70 -8.26
N VAL A 335 7.21 -19.67 -8.66
CA VAL A 335 7.94 -19.63 -9.92
C VAL A 335 6.99 -19.74 -11.10
N ASP A 336 5.99 -20.63 -11.00
CA ASP A 336 4.94 -20.74 -12.02
C ASP A 336 4.16 -19.43 -12.18
N GLU A 337 3.79 -18.78 -11.07
CA GLU A 337 3.14 -17.47 -11.08
C GLU A 337 3.99 -16.38 -11.75
N VAL A 338 5.28 -16.29 -11.41
CA VAL A 338 6.19 -15.32 -12.04
C VAL A 338 6.37 -15.61 -13.53
N ALA A 339 6.54 -16.88 -13.91
CA ALA A 339 6.70 -17.26 -15.30
C ALA A 339 5.44 -16.94 -16.14
N ALA A 340 4.25 -17.25 -15.63
CA ALA A 340 3.00 -16.89 -16.27
C ALA A 340 2.84 -15.36 -16.41
N GLY A 341 3.21 -14.60 -15.38
CA GLY A 341 3.19 -13.14 -15.43
C GLY A 341 4.18 -12.56 -16.45
N LEU A 342 5.39 -13.15 -16.58
CA LEU A 342 6.35 -12.77 -17.62
C LEU A 342 5.75 -12.95 -19.02
N ARG A 343 5.17 -14.13 -19.30
CA ARG A 343 4.55 -14.41 -20.60
C ARG A 343 3.34 -13.53 -20.88
N ALA A 344 2.49 -13.29 -19.89
CA ALA A 344 1.32 -12.41 -20.02
C ALA A 344 1.69 -10.96 -20.37
N GLU A 345 2.88 -10.50 -19.95
CA GLU A 345 3.40 -9.16 -20.24
C GLU A 345 4.36 -9.12 -21.45
N GLY A 346 4.60 -10.26 -22.13
CA GLY A 346 5.58 -10.33 -23.22
C GLY A 346 7.01 -10.03 -22.77
N LEU A 347 7.37 -10.43 -21.55
CA LEU A 347 8.66 -10.14 -20.93
C LEU A 347 9.50 -11.40 -20.76
N ARG A 348 10.83 -11.23 -20.84
CA ARG A 348 11.82 -12.26 -20.50
C ARG A 348 12.77 -11.73 -19.45
N ALA A 349 13.26 -12.60 -18.58
CA ALA A 349 14.11 -12.26 -17.45
C ALA A 349 15.54 -12.78 -17.64
N SER A 350 16.52 -11.94 -17.34
CA SER A 350 17.96 -12.30 -17.40
C SER A 350 18.57 -12.55 -16.01
N GLY A 351 17.75 -12.54 -14.96
CA GLY A 351 18.16 -12.86 -13.60
C GLY A 351 17.00 -13.38 -12.76
N VAL A 352 17.33 -14.11 -11.70
CA VAL A 352 16.38 -14.61 -10.70
C VAL A 352 16.92 -14.35 -9.30
N ARG A 353 16.05 -13.85 -8.43
CA ARG A 353 16.34 -13.54 -7.03
C ARG A 353 15.45 -14.35 -6.11
N LEU A 354 16.08 -15.05 -5.18
CA LEU A 354 15.46 -15.67 -4.02
C LEU A 354 15.38 -14.67 -2.87
N LYS A 355 14.24 -14.61 -2.19
CA LYS A 355 14.03 -13.86 -0.96
C LYS A 355 13.47 -14.77 0.13
N LEU A 356 14.14 -14.80 1.27
CA LEU A 356 13.72 -15.51 2.47
C LEU A 356 13.64 -14.54 3.64
N ARG A 357 12.70 -14.76 4.56
CA ARG A 357 12.64 -14.03 5.82
C ARG A 357 12.49 -15.00 6.98
N ASP A 358 13.26 -14.82 8.03
CA ASP A 358 13.15 -15.60 9.26
C ASP A 358 12.08 -15.04 10.22
N SER A 359 11.81 -15.78 11.30
CA SER A 359 10.87 -15.37 12.36
C SER A 359 11.25 -14.05 13.03
N SER A 360 12.54 -13.71 13.07
CA SER A 360 13.12 -12.45 13.57
C SER A 360 13.04 -11.28 12.57
N PHE A 361 12.32 -11.45 11.46
CA PHE A 361 12.15 -10.48 10.38
C PHE A 361 13.45 -10.11 9.61
N ARG A 362 14.54 -10.87 9.81
CA ARG A 362 15.75 -10.70 8.99
C ARG A 362 15.48 -11.24 7.59
N THR A 363 15.76 -10.41 6.58
CA THR A 363 15.54 -10.77 5.17
C THR A 363 16.87 -11.15 4.54
N MET A 364 16.92 -12.34 3.94
CA MET A 364 18.04 -12.84 3.16
C MET A 364 17.66 -12.83 1.68
N THR A 365 18.51 -12.26 0.84
CA THR A 365 18.35 -12.30 -0.61
C THR A 365 19.57 -12.93 -1.27
N ARG A 366 19.32 -13.73 -2.31
CA ARG A 366 20.34 -14.30 -3.19
C ARG A 366 19.88 -14.10 -4.62
N GLU A 367 20.77 -13.72 -5.52
CA GLU A 367 20.45 -13.46 -6.91
C GLU A 367 21.44 -14.17 -7.81
N GLN A 368 20.96 -14.64 -8.96
CA GLN A 368 21.74 -15.27 -9.99
C GLN A 368 21.36 -14.67 -11.34
N ARG A 369 22.38 -14.30 -12.12
CA ARG A 369 22.22 -13.94 -13.51
C ARG A 369 22.07 -15.22 -14.33
N LEU A 370 21.17 -15.19 -15.31
CA LEU A 370 20.95 -16.26 -16.26
C LEU A 370 21.77 -15.99 -17.53
N GLU A 371 22.29 -17.03 -18.14
CA GLU A 371 23.06 -16.93 -19.39
C GLU A 371 22.19 -16.47 -20.56
N ARG A 372 20.90 -16.84 -20.53
CA ARG A 372 19.90 -16.48 -21.53
C ARG A 372 18.67 -15.90 -20.84
N SER A 373 17.96 -15.01 -21.53
CA SER A 373 16.68 -14.53 -21.03
C SER A 373 15.64 -15.65 -21.07
N VAL A 374 14.84 -15.78 -20.01
CA VAL A 374 13.82 -16.82 -19.88
C VAL A 374 12.48 -16.25 -19.46
N ASP A 375 11.40 -16.92 -19.85
CA ASP A 375 10.01 -16.63 -19.49
C ASP A 375 9.30 -17.88 -18.93
N SER A 376 10.02 -19.01 -18.84
CA SER A 376 9.48 -20.30 -18.46
C SER A 376 9.82 -20.65 -17.02
N SER A 377 8.94 -21.43 -16.38
CA SER A 377 9.18 -21.90 -15.01
C SER A 377 10.44 -22.74 -14.89
N ALA A 378 10.75 -23.56 -15.90
CA ALA A 378 11.96 -24.38 -15.93
C ALA A 378 13.22 -23.52 -16.03
N GLY A 379 13.21 -22.47 -16.87
CA GLY A 379 14.34 -21.55 -17.00
C GLY A 379 14.58 -20.75 -15.72
N LEU A 380 13.51 -20.25 -15.08
CA LEU A 380 13.63 -19.58 -13.78
C LEU A 380 14.11 -20.55 -12.68
N TRP A 381 13.59 -21.78 -12.67
CA TRP A 381 14.00 -22.80 -11.70
C TRP A 381 15.48 -23.15 -11.83
N TRP A 382 16.01 -23.23 -13.06
CA TRP A 382 17.41 -23.53 -13.34
C TRP A 382 18.38 -22.58 -12.63
N GLY A 383 18.07 -21.27 -12.62
CA GLY A 383 18.88 -20.30 -11.87
C GLY A 383 18.57 -20.25 -10.37
N LEU A 384 17.39 -20.70 -9.96
CA LEU A 384 16.97 -20.66 -8.55
C LEU A 384 17.52 -21.84 -7.75
N ASP A 385 17.61 -23.03 -8.34
CA ASP A 385 17.98 -24.24 -7.63
C ASP A 385 19.39 -24.21 -7.04
N PRO A 386 20.42 -23.74 -7.80
CA PRO A 386 21.76 -23.59 -7.25
C PRO A 386 21.83 -22.55 -6.12
N LEU A 387 20.90 -21.57 -6.08
CA LEU A 387 20.82 -20.63 -4.96
C LEU A 387 20.32 -21.33 -3.70
N LEU A 388 19.40 -22.31 -3.83
CA LEU A 388 18.87 -23.09 -2.72
C LEU A 388 19.92 -24.03 -2.12
N GLU A 389 20.74 -24.68 -2.95
CA GLU A 389 21.80 -25.58 -2.48
C GLU A 389 22.89 -24.85 -1.69
N ARG A 390 23.16 -23.60 -2.05
CA ARG A 390 24.10 -22.71 -1.33
C ARG A 390 23.51 -22.11 -0.06
N LEU A 391 22.22 -22.32 0.21
CA LEU A 391 21.68 -21.99 1.51
C LEU A 391 22.19 -23.03 2.48
N GLY A 392 23.14 -22.63 3.32
CA GLY A 392 23.57 -23.44 4.46
C GLY A 392 22.43 -23.67 5.44
N ARG A 393 22.75 -23.88 6.72
CA ARG A 393 21.72 -24.19 7.72
C ARG A 393 20.76 -23.01 7.91
N LEU A 394 19.52 -23.16 7.44
CA LEU A 394 18.46 -22.18 7.59
C LEU A 394 17.74 -22.39 8.93
N GLY A 395 17.45 -21.29 9.63
CA GLY A 395 16.50 -21.29 10.74
C GLY A 395 15.05 -21.41 10.26
N ALA A 396 14.11 -21.24 11.17
CA ALA A 396 12.69 -21.19 10.84
C ALA A 396 12.38 -19.98 9.93
N LEU A 397 11.75 -20.25 8.78
CA LEU A 397 11.45 -19.27 7.74
C LEU A 397 9.96 -18.96 7.71
N ARG A 398 9.64 -17.67 7.69
CA ARG A 398 8.27 -17.15 7.70
C ARG A 398 7.77 -16.65 6.36
N LEU A 399 8.69 -16.31 5.45
CA LEU A 399 8.36 -15.83 4.10
C LEU A 399 9.36 -16.39 3.10
N VAL A 400 8.82 -16.76 1.95
CA VAL A 400 9.57 -17.24 0.79
C VAL A 400 9.08 -16.49 -0.45
N GLY A 401 10.00 -16.05 -1.30
CA GLY A 401 9.67 -15.33 -2.51
C GLY A 401 10.71 -15.50 -3.60
N VAL A 402 10.25 -15.34 -4.84
CA VAL A 402 11.07 -15.35 -6.05
C VAL A 402 10.80 -14.09 -6.86
N THR A 403 11.82 -13.56 -7.51
CA THR A 403 11.71 -12.36 -8.34
C THR A 403 12.55 -12.52 -9.60
N ALA A 404 11.92 -12.41 -10.76
CA ALA A 404 12.58 -12.23 -12.04
C ALA A 404 13.13 -10.80 -12.15
N THR A 405 14.39 -10.68 -12.55
CA THR A 405 15.13 -9.41 -12.68
C THR A 405 15.71 -9.26 -14.09
N GLY A 406 16.13 -8.03 -14.44
CA GLY A 406 16.69 -7.75 -15.75
C GLY A 406 15.70 -8.01 -16.88
N LEU A 407 14.46 -7.51 -16.70
CA LEU A 407 13.36 -7.75 -17.64
C LEU A 407 13.58 -7.01 -18.96
N ARG A 408 13.28 -7.69 -20.06
CA ARG A 408 13.33 -7.15 -21.43
C ARG A 408 12.10 -7.62 -22.20
N SER A 409 11.69 -6.86 -23.21
CA SER A 409 10.66 -7.30 -24.15
C SER A 409 11.13 -8.55 -24.88
N SER A 410 10.23 -9.52 -25.04
CA SER A 410 10.49 -10.74 -25.81
C SER A 410 10.82 -10.45 -27.28
N GLU A 411 10.33 -9.33 -27.83
CA GLU A 411 10.56 -8.93 -29.22
C GLU A 411 11.99 -8.39 -29.44
N SER A 412 12.63 -7.86 -28.41
CA SER A 412 13.97 -7.26 -28.50
C SER A 412 15.12 -8.27 -28.36
N ASP A 413 14.82 -9.53 -28.01
CA ASP A 413 15.81 -10.58 -27.70
C ASP A 413 16.16 -11.45 -28.93
N GLY A 414 16.00 -10.89 -30.14
CA GLY A 414 16.11 -11.56 -31.44
C GLY A 414 17.53 -11.91 -31.88
N GLN A 415 18.36 -12.54 -31.04
CA GLN A 415 19.54 -13.26 -31.52
C GLN A 415 19.26 -14.76 -31.54
N LEU A 416 18.93 -15.27 -32.74
CA LEU A 416 18.82 -16.71 -33.01
C LEU A 416 20.21 -17.36 -32.88
N GLU A 417 20.29 -18.44 -32.11
CA GLU A 417 21.45 -19.32 -32.16
C GLU A 417 21.49 -20.04 -33.50
N LEU A 418 22.56 -19.81 -34.26
CA LEU A 418 22.83 -20.46 -35.53
C LEU A 418 23.36 -21.89 -35.34
N PHE A 419 23.78 -22.27 -34.13
CA PHE A 419 24.27 -23.61 -33.80
C PHE A 419 23.72 -24.05 -32.45
N GLY A 420 22.89 -25.10 -32.44
CA GLY A 420 22.49 -25.81 -31.23
C GLY A 420 23.71 -26.55 -30.66
N GLY A 421 24.42 -25.90 -29.75
CA GLY A 421 25.62 -26.45 -29.12
C GLY A 421 25.29 -27.71 -28.32
N SER A 422 25.69 -28.86 -28.86
CA SER A 422 25.91 -30.07 -28.09
C SER A 422 27.17 -29.87 -27.27
N GLY A 423 27.07 -29.72 -25.95
CA GLY A 423 28.25 -29.51 -25.11
C GLY A 423 27.98 -29.51 -23.61
N ASP A 424 28.59 -30.49 -22.95
CA ASP A 424 28.67 -30.77 -21.50
C ASP A 424 27.41 -31.36 -20.83
N GLY A 425 27.60 -32.44 -20.08
CA GLY A 425 26.59 -33.35 -19.51
C GLY A 425 25.69 -32.75 -18.42
N SER A 426 25.55 -31.42 -18.36
CA SER A 426 24.48 -30.77 -17.63
C SER A 426 23.23 -30.74 -18.54
N VAL A 427 22.12 -31.34 -18.09
CA VAL A 427 20.85 -31.29 -18.83
C VAL A 427 20.28 -29.89 -18.70
N VAL A 428 20.78 -28.94 -19.49
CA VAL A 428 20.18 -27.61 -19.63
C VAL A 428 18.79 -27.80 -20.23
N PRO A 429 17.71 -27.27 -19.61
CA PRO A 429 16.37 -27.41 -20.14
C PRO A 429 16.32 -26.84 -21.56
N ASP A 430 15.67 -27.54 -22.50
CA ASP A 430 15.31 -26.93 -23.78
C ASP A 430 14.35 -25.77 -23.49
N LEU A 431 14.89 -24.56 -23.46
CA LEU A 431 14.17 -23.35 -23.07
C LEU A 431 13.03 -23.04 -24.06
N LYS A 432 13.15 -23.43 -25.34
CA LYS A 432 12.11 -23.24 -26.34
C LYS A 432 10.96 -24.23 -26.12
N ALA A 433 11.26 -25.49 -25.83
CA ALA A 433 10.24 -26.46 -25.46
C ALA A 433 9.55 -26.08 -24.14
N ALA A 434 10.32 -25.63 -23.15
CA ALA A 434 9.79 -25.19 -21.85
C ALA A 434 8.89 -23.96 -21.94
N SER A 435 9.23 -23.00 -22.80
CA SER A 435 8.40 -21.82 -23.05
C SER A 435 7.08 -22.19 -23.71
N ARG A 436 7.12 -23.01 -24.79
CA ARG A 436 5.92 -23.55 -25.46
C ARG A 436 5.02 -24.36 -24.52
N LEU A 437 5.60 -25.15 -23.63
CA LEU A 437 4.85 -25.87 -22.60
C LEU A 437 4.16 -24.89 -21.65
N GLY A 438 4.85 -23.83 -21.22
CA GLY A 438 4.28 -22.76 -20.40
C GLY A 438 3.08 -22.10 -21.06
N GLU A 439 3.20 -21.73 -22.34
CA GLU A 439 2.09 -21.15 -23.12
C GLU A 439 0.88 -22.08 -23.22
N ALA A 440 1.12 -23.38 -23.41
CA ALA A 440 0.05 -24.38 -23.44
C ALA A 440 -0.66 -24.50 -22.09
N LEU A 441 0.09 -24.53 -20.99
CA LEU A 441 -0.46 -24.56 -19.63
C LEU A 441 -1.29 -23.30 -19.34
N ASP A 442 -0.80 -22.12 -19.74
CA ASP A 442 -1.53 -20.85 -19.57
C ASP A 442 -2.83 -20.84 -20.39
N ALA A 443 -2.84 -21.44 -21.58
CA ALA A 443 -4.04 -21.58 -22.40
C ALA A 443 -5.09 -22.48 -21.74
N VAL A 444 -4.65 -23.56 -21.09
CA VAL A 444 -5.53 -24.44 -20.30
C VAL A 444 -6.09 -23.68 -19.10
N GLU A 445 -5.26 -22.97 -18.33
CA GLU A 445 -5.74 -22.19 -17.18
C GLU A 445 -6.71 -21.08 -17.58
N ARG A 446 -6.48 -20.38 -18.70
CA ARG A 446 -7.43 -19.38 -19.23
C ARG A 446 -8.79 -19.98 -19.58
N ARG A 447 -8.82 -21.23 -20.05
CA ARG A 447 -10.06 -21.90 -20.46
C ARG A 447 -10.79 -22.57 -19.31
N PHE A 448 -10.07 -23.17 -18.38
CA PHE A 448 -10.64 -24.06 -17.33
C PHE A 448 -10.47 -23.52 -15.91
N GLY A 449 -9.85 -22.35 -15.74
CA GLY A 449 -9.59 -21.72 -14.46
C GLY A 449 -8.23 -22.06 -13.86
N ARG A 450 -7.79 -21.23 -12.92
CA ARG A 450 -6.50 -21.41 -12.21
C ARG A 450 -6.46 -22.74 -11.45
N GLY A 451 -5.34 -23.45 -11.58
CA GLY A 451 -5.14 -24.73 -10.89
C GLY A 451 -5.80 -25.93 -11.57
N ALA A 452 -6.28 -25.78 -12.80
CA ALA A 452 -6.76 -26.89 -13.64
C ALA A 452 -5.66 -27.94 -13.89
N VAL A 453 -4.39 -27.52 -13.88
CA VAL A 453 -3.22 -28.41 -13.94
C VAL A 453 -2.32 -28.10 -12.75
N ARG A 454 -1.82 -29.14 -12.07
CA ARG A 454 -0.91 -29.01 -10.93
C ARG A 454 0.29 -29.92 -11.10
N ARG A 455 1.45 -29.45 -10.64
CA ARG A 455 2.66 -30.29 -10.58
C ARG A 455 2.42 -31.47 -9.63
N ALA A 456 2.72 -32.68 -10.10
CA ALA A 456 2.61 -33.90 -9.29
C ALA A 456 3.41 -33.82 -7.98
N SER A 457 4.59 -33.19 -8.02
CA SER A 457 5.45 -32.98 -6.84
C SER A 457 4.84 -32.08 -5.77
N VAL A 458 3.89 -31.22 -6.13
CA VAL A 458 3.16 -30.35 -5.19
C VAL A 458 1.93 -31.07 -4.63
N ALA A 459 1.27 -31.92 -5.42
CA ALA A 459 0.12 -32.71 -4.99
C ALA A 459 0.46 -33.77 -3.92
N ALA A 460 1.67 -34.35 -3.98
CA ALA A 460 2.14 -35.36 -3.03
C ALA A 460 2.36 -34.80 -1.60
N VAL A 461 2.67 -33.50 -1.46
CA VAL A 461 2.93 -32.86 -0.15
C VAL A 461 1.64 -32.54 0.60
N SER A 462 0.51 -32.42 -0.11
CA SER A 462 -0.81 -32.13 0.46
C SER A 462 -1.61 -33.38 0.87
N GLY A 463 -1.10 -34.59 0.67
CA GLY A 463 -1.83 -35.86 0.88
C GLY A 463 -1.84 -36.40 2.32
N GLY A 464 -1.44 -35.61 3.32
CA GLY A 464 -1.44 -36.03 4.73
C GLY A 464 -2.77 -35.77 5.44
N ARG A 465 -3.54 -36.85 5.67
CA ARG A 465 -4.87 -37.00 6.33
C ARG A 465 -6.03 -37.02 5.33
N SER A 466 -6.95 -37.99 5.33
CA SER A 466 -7.47 -38.86 6.40
C SER A 466 -8.05 -40.14 5.77
N ARG A 467 -7.84 -41.30 6.42
CA ARG A 467 -8.55 -42.54 6.06
C ARG A 467 -10.06 -42.31 6.21
N PRO A 468 -10.89 -42.75 5.25
CA PRO A 468 -12.33 -42.77 5.46
C PRO A 468 -12.62 -43.84 6.52
N GLY A 469 -13.32 -43.46 7.58
CA GLY A 469 -13.94 -44.43 8.48
C GLY A 469 -14.98 -45.22 7.69
N GLY A 470 -14.78 -46.54 7.62
CA GLY A 470 -15.79 -47.45 7.10
C GLY A 470 -16.87 -47.64 8.14
N ASP A 471 -18.12 -47.53 7.71
CA ASP A 471 -19.28 -48.01 8.43
C ASP A 471 -19.17 -49.52 8.66
N SER A 472 -19.43 -49.94 9.90
CA SER A 472 -19.94 -51.26 10.26
C SER A 472 -20.74 -51.11 11.55
#